data_AF-R4UJM2-F1
#
_entry.id   AF-R4UJM2-F1
#
_cell.length_a   1.000
_cell.length_b   1.000
_cell.length_c   1.000
_cell.angle_alpha   90.00
_cell.angle_beta   90.00
_cell.angle_gamma   90.00
#
_symmetry.space_group_name_H-M   'P 1'
#
loop_
_entity.id
_entity.type
_entity.pdbx_description
1 polymer ?
#
loop_
_entity_poly.entity_id
_entity_poly.type
_entity_poly.pdbx_seq_one_letter_code
_entity_poly.pdbx_strand_id
1 'polypeptide(L)'
;MADYWKSQAKKFCEFCKCWIADNKPSIEFHEKGKRHKENVTKRLSEIGKKSRSEHEKNIKIDEEMKKMEEAALKAYMKDIEASADFTSQLIKEKRAQAQQQDAAYDSTEGAVKSEAFETTKLWYEAQSDEGHVYYWHIETGESRWEPPEEGFMSLTEQKKAEKKE
;
A
#
# COMPACT_ATOMS: atom_id res chain seq x y z
N MET A 1 -9.55 -59.43 -30.31
CA MET A 1 -9.12 -58.23 -29.56
C MET A 1 -9.83 -57.05 -30.19
N ALA A 2 -10.56 -56.25 -29.42
CA ALA A 2 -11.28 -55.10 -29.94
C ALA A 2 -10.36 -53.86 -29.96
N ASP A 3 -10.18 -53.25 -31.13
CA ASP A 3 -9.40 -52.02 -31.29
C ASP A 3 -10.00 -50.88 -30.44
N TYR A 4 -9.14 -50.30 -29.60
CA TYR A 4 -9.47 -49.17 -28.75
C TYR A 4 -9.61 -47.90 -29.60
N TRP A 5 -10.85 -47.48 -29.89
CA TRP A 5 -11.10 -46.21 -30.55
C TRP A 5 -10.75 -45.04 -29.63
N LYS A 6 -9.72 -44.29 -29.98
CA LYS A 6 -9.42 -42.97 -29.39
C LYS A 6 -10.15 -41.89 -30.17
N SER A 7 -10.94 -41.06 -29.50
CA SER A 7 -11.53 -39.87 -30.11
C SER A 7 -10.44 -38.88 -30.54
N GLN A 8 -10.60 -38.29 -31.72
CA GLN A 8 -9.69 -37.26 -32.20
C GLN A 8 -9.86 -35.97 -31.39
N ALA A 9 -8.74 -35.39 -30.93
CA ALA A 9 -8.76 -34.13 -30.21
C ALA A 9 -9.28 -32.97 -31.09
N LYS A 10 -9.73 -31.87 -30.47
CA LYS A 10 -10.22 -30.68 -31.17
C LYS A 10 -9.42 -29.45 -30.72
N LYS A 11 -9.01 -28.60 -31.67
CA LYS A 11 -8.32 -27.31 -31.46
C LYS A 11 -9.33 -26.16 -31.53
N PHE A 12 -9.25 -25.21 -30.59
CA PHE A 12 -10.02 -23.97 -30.66
C PHE A 12 -9.27 -22.89 -31.45
N CYS A 13 -9.96 -22.15 -32.32
CA CYS A 13 -9.42 -20.98 -32.99
C CYS A 13 -10.00 -19.70 -32.39
N GLU A 14 -9.15 -18.82 -31.86
CA GLU A 14 -9.56 -17.58 -31.18
C GLU A 14 -10.13 -16.52 -32.13
N PHE A 15 -9.59 -16.44 -33.35
CA PHE A 15 -10.03 -15.47 -34.37
C PHE A 15 -11.39 -15.82 -34.97
N CYS A 16 -11.66 -17.11 -35.13
CA CYS A 16 -12.91 -17.62 -35.72
C CYS A 16 -13.95 -18.04 -34.68
N LYS A 17 -13.53 -18.22 -33.42
CA LYS A 17 -14.32 -18.73 -32.29
C LYS A 17 -15.01 -20.05 -32.60
N CYS A 18 -14.28 -21.01 -33.18
CA CYS A 18 -14.79 -22.35 -33.49
C CYS A 18 -13.81 -23.45 -33.09
N TRP A 19 -14.37 -24.64 -32.82
CA TRP A 19 -13.61 -25.86 -32.58
C TRP A 19 -13.39 -26.60 -33.91
N ILE A 20 -12.14 -26.95 -34.18
CA ILE A 20 -11.68 -27.63 -35.40
C ILE A 20 -11.08 -28.97 -34.98
N ALA A 21 -11.08 -29.97 -35.86
CA ALA A 21 -10.39 -31.23 -35.58
C ALA A 21 -8.87 -30.99 -35.44
N ASP A 22 -8.23 -31.63 -34.48
CA ASP A 22 -6.79 -31.55 -34.24
C ASP A 22 -6.03 -32.45 -35.21
N ASN A 23 -6.15 -32.14 -36.49
CA ASN A 23 -5.33 -32.72 -37.55
C ASN A 23 -4.70 -31.62 -38.39
N LYS A 24 -3.44 -31.82 -38.79
CA LYS A 24 -2.66 -30.82 -39.53
C LYS A 24 -3.39 -30.32 -40.79
N PRO A 25 -3.99 -31.18 -41.64
CA PRO A 25 -4.67 -30.72 -42.84
C PRO A 25 -5.89 -29.82 -42.57
N SER A 26 -6.71 -30.14 -41.56
CA SER A 26 -7.90 -29.35 -41.20
C SER A 26 -7.52 -28.01 -40.58
N ILE A 27 -6.46 -27.98 -39.76
CA ILE A 27 -5.92 -26.73 -39.19
C ILE A 27 -5.40 -25.83 -40.30
N GLU A 28 -4.58 -26.36 -41.21
CA GLU A 28 -4.04 -25.57 -42.32
C GLU A 28 -5.14 -25.05 -43.24
N PHE A 29 -6.15 -25.86 -43.56
CA PHE A 29 -7.28 -25.41 -44.37
C PHE A 29 -8.06 -24.29 -43.68
N HIS A 30 -8.25 -24.40 -42.36
CA HIS A 30 -8.91 -23.36 -41.58
C HIS A 30 -8.11 -22.05 -41.56
N GLU A 31 -6.79 -22.12 -41.29
CA GLU A 31 -5.90 -20.96 -41.24
C GLU A 31 -5.74 -20.31 -42.62
N LYS A 32 -5.71 -21.11 -43.68
CA LYS A 32 -5.70 -20.63 -45.07
C LYS A 32 -7.06 -20.10 -45.52
N GLY A 33 -8.14 -20.39 -44.78
CA GLY A 33 -9.51 -19.99 -45.06
C GLY A 33 -9.70 -18.47 -45.08
N LYS A 34 -10.53 -17.98 -46.01
CA LYS A 34 -10.79 -16.55 -46.23
C LYS A 34 -11.32 -15.85 -44.97
N ARG A 35 -12.29 -16.48 -44.28
CA ARG A 35 -12.87 -15.95 -43.03
C ARG A 35 -11.82 -15.76 -41.93
N HIS A 36 -10.93 -16.72 -41.76
CA HIS A 36 -9.88 -16.64 -40.74
C HIS A 36 -8.92 -15.48 -41.05
N LYS A 37 -8.41 -15.42 -42.28
CA LYS A 37 -7.52 -14.35 -42.74
C LYS A 37 -8.13 -12.96 -42.59
N GLU A 38 -9.39 -12.78 -42.98
CA GLU A 38 -10.10 -11.50 -42.83
C GLU A 38 -10.29 -11.09 -41.37
N ASN A 39 -10.58 -12.04 -40.48
CA ASN A 39 -10.71 -11.75 -39.06
C ASN A 39 -9.36 -11.35 -38.44
N VAL A 40 -8.28 -12.02 -38.85
CA VAL A 40 -6.91 -11.70 -38.40
C VAL A 40 -6.50 -10.30 -38.87
N THR A 41 -6.69 -9.96 -40.15
CA THR A 41 -6.32 -8.63 -40.66
C THR A 41 -7.15 -7.52 -40.02
N LYS A 42 -8.45 -7.73 -39.79
CA LYS A 42 -9.31 -6.80 -39.05
C LYS A 42 -8.78 -6.57 -37.64
N ARG A 43 -8.50 -7.64 -36.89
CA ARG A 43 -7.94 -7.56 -35.54
C ARG A 43 -6.60 -6.84 -35.50
N LEU A 44 -5.69 -7.10 -36.44
CA LEU A 44 -4.42 -6.36 -36.54
C LEU A 44 -4.64 -4.86 -36.78
N SER A 45 -5.58 -4.51 -37.67
CA SER A 45 -5.92 -3.12 -37.95
C SER A 45 -6.56 -2.40 -36.75
N GLU A 46 -7.40 -3.11 -35.99
CA GLU A 46 -8.04 -2.61 -34.77
C GLU A 46 -7.02 -2.38 -33.66
N ILE A 47 -6.09 -3.33 -33.45
CA ILE A 47 -5.01 -3.20 -32.47
C ILE A 47 -4.14 -1.98 -32.80
N GLY A 48 -3.74 -1.81 -34.07
CA GLY A 48 -2.95 -0.66 -34.50
C GLY A 48 -3.66 0.68 -34.29
N LYS A 49 -4.97 0.75 -34.57
CA LYS A 49 -5.77 1.96 -34.30
C LYS A 49 -5.94 2.23 -32.81
N LYS A 50 -6.22 1.19 -32.02
CA LYS A 50 -6.37 1.29 -30.57
C LYS A 50 -5.08 1.77 -29.93
N SER A 51 -3.94 1.18 -30.27
CA SER A 51 -2.63 1.56 -29.75
C SER A 51 -2.31 3.03 -30.00
N ARG A 52 -2.56 3.55 -31.22
CA ARG A 52 -2.37 4.98 -31.51
C ARG A 52 -3.29 5.88 -30.69
N SER A 53 -4.58 5.54 -30.61
CA SER A 53 -5.55 6.33 -29.83
C SER A 53 -5.26 6.28 -28.33
N GLU A 54 -4.80 5.15 -27.81
CA GLU A 54 -4.42 4.96 -26.41
C GLU A 54 -3.15 5.73 -26.08
N HIS A 55 -2.17 5.78 -26.98
CA HIS A 55 -1.00 6.62 -26.82
C HIS A 55 -1.34 8.11 -26.76
N GLU A 56 -2.22 8.59 -27.65
CA GLU A 56 -2.71 9.98 -27.62
C GLU A 56 -3.45 10.31 -26.31
N LYS A 57 -4.28 9.38 -25.82
CA LYS A 57 -4.96 9.53 -24.53
C LYS A 57 -3.96 9.55 -23.37
N ASN A 58 -2.96 8.68 -23.38
CA ASN A 58 -1.95 8.63 -22.32
C ASN A 58 -1.13 9.93 -22.30
N ILE A 59 -0.74 10.46 -23.47
CA ILE A 59 -0.09 11.78 -23.57
C ILE A 59 -0.98 12.86 -22.95
N LYS A 60 -2.28 12.87 -23.30
CA LYS A 60 -3.22 13.84 -22.76
C LYS A 60 -3.39 13.71 -21.25
N ILE A 61 -3.49 12.48 -20.73
CA ILE A 61 -3.54 12.20 -19.29
C ILE A 61 -2.27 12.72 -18.63
N ASP A 62 -1.08 12.43 -19.17
CA ASP A 62 0.19 12.92 -18.61
C ASP A 62 0.26 14.45 -18.57
N GLU A 63 -0.23 15.13 -19.60
CA GLU A 63 -0.36 16.60 -19.61
C GLU A 63 -1.33 17.11 -18.55
N GLU A 64 -2.47 16.45 -18.37
CA GLU A 64 -3.46 16.79 -17.34
C GLU A 64 -2.93 16.53 -15.92
N MET A 65 -2.18 15.43 -15.73
CA MET A 65 -1.52 15.09 -14.47
C MET A 65 -0.51 16.15 -14.08
N LYS A 66 0.34 16.61 -15.00
CA LYS A 66 1.29 17.71 -14.75
C LYS A 66 0.58 19.01 -14.36
N LYS A 67 -0.49 19.38 -15.07
CA LYS A 67 -1.28 20.57 -14.72
C LYS A 67 -1.92 20.45 -13.34
N MET A 68 -2.38 19.24 -12.98
CA MET A 68 -2.93 18.96 -11.66
C MET A 68 -1.87 19.12 -10.57
N GLU A 69 -0.66 18.61 -10.79
CA GLU A 69 0.48 18.77 -9.87
C GLU A 69 0.87 20.24 -9.70
N GLU A 70 1.00 21.00 -10.79
CA GLU A 70 1.29 22.44 -10.75
C GLU A 70 0.21 23.22 -9.99
N ALA A 71 -1.07 22.92 -10.24
CA ALA A 71 -2.18 23.55 -9.53
C ALA A 71 -2.17 23.21 -8.03
N ALA A 72 -1.86 21.97 -7.68
CA ALA A 72 -1.74 21.52 -6.29
C ALA A 72 -0.58 22.24 -5.57
N LEU A 73 0.60 22.31 -6.19
CA LEU A 73 1.75 23.03 -5.63
C LEU A 73 1.47 24.53 -5.49
N LYS A 74 0.82 25.14 -6.49
CA LYS A 74 0.44 26.55 -6.43
C LYS A 74 -0.58 26.83 -5.33
N ALA A 75 -1.56 25.95 -5.14
CA ALA A 75 -2.52 26.06 -4.05
C ALA A 75 -1.83 25.91 -2.69
N TYR A 76 -0.89 24.97 -2.57
CA TYR A 76 -0.07 24.80 -1.37
C TYR A 76 0.81 26.01 -1.07
N MET A 77 1.47 26.59 -2.09
CA MET A 77 2.23 27.83 -1.93
C MET A 77 1.33 28.98 -1.47
N LYS A 78 0.14 29.11 -2.07
CA LYS A 78 -0.83 30.12 -1.67
C LYS A 78 -1.32 29.91 -0.24
N ASP A 79 -1.51 28.66 0.17
CA ASP A 79 -1.83 28.32 1.55
C ASP A 79 -0.69 28.74 2.47
N ILE A 80 0.58 28.40 2.17
CA ILE A 80 1.75 28.87 2.93
C ILE A 80 1.81 30.40 3.01
N GLU A 81 1.60 31.11 1.91
CA GLU A 81 1.61 32.57 1.87
C GLU A 81 0.46 33.17 2.71
N ALA A 82 -0.74 32.58 2.62
CA ALA A 82 -1.89 32.97 3.44
C ALA A 82 -1.73 32.53 4.91
N SER A 83 -0.98 31.47 5.15
CA SER A 83 -0.79 30.80 6.44
C SER A 83 0.55 31.15 7.10
N ALA A 84 1.34 32.04 6.52
CA ALA A 84 2.48 32.67 7.19
C ALA A 84 2.01 33.40 8.47
N ASP A 85 0.75 33.83 8.49
CA ASP A 85 0.05 34.31 9.68
C ASP A 85 -0.81 33.26 10.40
N PHE A 86 -0.96 32.04 9.90
CA PHE A 86 -1.78 31.00 10.54
C PHE A 86 -1.10 30.43 11.78
N THR A 87 0.22 30.19 11.73
CA THR A 87 0.98 29.77 12.93
C THR A 87 0.97 30.89 13.97
N SER A 88 1.10 32.15 13.54
CA SER A 88 1.04 33.31 14.43
C SER A 88 -0.38 33.55 14.98
N GLN A 89 -1.43 33.26 14.22
CA GLN A 89 -2.83 33.25 14.66
C GLN A 89 -3.13 32.10 15.62
N LEU A 90 -2.67 30.86 15.36
CA LEU A 90 -2.80 29.74 16.30
C LEU A 90 -2.05 30.01 17.60
N ILE A 91 -0.87 30.62 17.55
CA ILE A 91 -0.13 31.03 18.75
C ILE A 91 -0.91 32.10 19.50
N LYS A 92 -1.51 33.08 18.81
CA LYS A 92 -2.36 34.11 19.44
C LYS A 92 -3.61 33.50 20.07
N GLU A 93 -4.29 32.58 19.41
CA GLU A 93 -5.46 31.88 19.92
C GLU A 93 -5.12 30.99 21.11
N LYS A 94 -4.06 30.18 21.03
CA LYS A 94 -3.59 29.36 22.16
C LYS A 94 -3.14 30.21 23.34
N ARG A 95 -2.50 31.36 23.10
CA ARG A 95 -2.07 32.29 24.16
C ARG A 95 -3.27 32.99 24.81
N ALA A 96 -4.29 33.36 24.03
CA ALA A 96 -5.54 33.90 24.56
C ALA A 96 -6.34 32.85 25.36
N GLN A 97 -6.33 31.58 24.93
CA GLN A 97 -6.95 30.47 25.66
C GLN A 97 -6.20 30.13 26.96
N ALA A 98 -4.86 30.15 26.94
CA ALA A 98 -4.05 29.94 28.15
C ALA A 98 -4.28 31.05 29.19
N GLN A 99 -4.38 32.31 28.76
CA GLN A 99 -4.73 33.43 29.65
C GLN A 99 -6.12 33.30 30.28
N GLN A 100 -7.07 32.65 29.60
CA GLN A 100 -8.39 32.34 30.15
C GLN A 100 -8.36 31.16 31.14
N GLN A 101 -7.42 30.22 30.97
CA GLN A 101 -7.23 29.08 31.89
C GLN A 101 -6.48 29.48 33.16
N ASP A 102 -5.49 30.38 33.08
CA ASP A 102 -4.77 30.90 34.26
C ASP A 102 -5.67 31.75 35.16
N ALA A 103 -6.62 32.52 34.59
CA ALA A 103 -7.62 33.28 35.36
C ALA A 103 -8.69 32.39 36.03
N ALA A 104 -8.85 31.14 35.60
CA ALA A 104 -9.74 30.16 36.22
C ALA A 104 -9.02 29.24 37.23
N TYR A 105 -7.69 29.17 37.18
CA TYR A 105 -6.85 28.31 38.02
C TYR A 105 -6.33 29.02 39.30
N ASP A 106 -6.35 30.36 39.37
CA ASP A 106 -6.03 31.14 40.58
C ASP A 106 -7.10 31.05 41.71
N SER A 107 -7.99 30.04 41.67
CA SER A 107 -8.98 29.76 42.73
C SER A 107 -8.93 28.34 43.28
N THR A 108 -7.93 27.53 42.92
CA THR A 108 -7.69 26.24 43.57
C THR A 108 -6.18 26.02 43.78
N GLU A 109 -5.70 26.47 44.93
CA GLU A 109 -4.33 26.30 45.40
C GLU A 109 -3.82 24.84 45.31
N GLY A 110 -2.54 24.70 44.98
CA GLY A 110 -1.58 23.93 45.77
C GLY A 110 -1.81 22.42 45.94
N ALA A 111 -1.08 21.61 45.15
CA ALA A 111 -0.57 20.32 45.60
C ALA A 111 0.64 19.88 44.75
N VAL A 112 1.80 19.85 45.40
CA VAL A 112 3.05 19.27 44.92
C VAL A 112 2.90 17.75 44.77
N LYS A 113 3.41 17.16 43.67
CA LYS A 113 4.02 15.83 43.71
C LYS A 113 5.07 15.63 42.62
N SER A 114 6.27 15.36 43.09
CA SER A 114 7.49 14.98 42.39
C SER A 114 7.49 13.51 41.98
N GLU A 115 8.24 13.24 40.91
CA GLU A 115 8.95 12.00 40.54
C GLU A 115 8.18 10.68 40.44
N ALA A 116 7.97 10.25 39.18
CA ALA A 116 8.61 9.04 38.67
C ALA A 116 8.71 9.19 37.14
N PHE A 117 9.93 9.32 36.61
CA PHE A 117 10.17 9.07 35.19
C PHE A 117 9.75 7.61 34.98
N GLU A 118 8.69 7.38 34.21
CA GLU A 118 8.34 6.04 33.76
C GLU A 118 9.57 5.53 33.01
N THR A 119 10.32 4.62 33.63
CA THR A 119 11.30 3.80 32.92
C THR A 119 10.46 2.97 31.96
N THR A 120 10.24 3.50 30.76
CA THR A 120 9.71 2.76 29.63
C THR A 120 10.53 1.48 29.58
N LYS A 121 9.86 0.33 29.80
CA LYS A 121 10.50 -0.99 29.74
C LYS A 121 10.87 -1.23 28.28
N LEU A 122 12.03 -0.71 27.88
CA LEU A 122 12.49 -0.68 26.49
C LEU A 122 13.03 -2.05 26.03
N TRP A 123 13.19 -2.98 26.96
CA TRP A 123 13.65 -4.35 26.72
C TRP A 123 12.49 -5.33 26.68
N TYR A 124 12.47 -6.19 25.66
CA TYR A 124 11.41 -7.16 25.38
C TYR A 124 12.00 -8.57 25.36
N GLU A 125 11.39 -9.49 26.12
CA GLU A 125 11.73 -10.91 26.06
C GLU A 125 11.18 -11.52 24.76
N ALA A 126 12.02 -12.25 24.03
CA ALA A 126 11.70 -12.98 22.81
C ALA A 126 12.30 -14.41 22.86
N GLN A 127 11.72 -15.33 22.10
CA GLN A 127 12.24 -16.70 21.92
C GLN A 127 12.72 -16.90 20.49
N SER A 128 13.94 -17.40 20.34
CA SER A 128 14.46 -17.87 19.05
C SER A 128 13.71 -19.14 18.62
N ASP A 129 13.77 -19.43 17.33
CA ASP A 129 13.34 -20.68 16.68
C ASP A 129 13.92 -21.95 17.32
N GLU A 130 15.08 -21.85 17.98
CA GLU A 130 15.71 -22.94 18.75
C GLU A 130 15.22 -23.03 20.20
N GLY A 131 14.29 -22.17 20.62
CA GLY A 131 13.71 -22.14 21.97
C GLY A 131 14.54 -21.38 23.00
N HIS A 132 15.60 -20.68 22.58
CA HIS A 132 16.43 -19.87 23.47
C HIS A 132 15.80 -18.49 23.72
N VAL A 133 15.72 -18.09 24.98
CA VAL A 133 15.19 -16.77 25.38
C VAL A 133 16.27 -15.71 25.24
N TYR A 134 15.96 -14.61 24.57
CA TYR A 134 16.80 -13.43 24.45
C TYR A 134 16.00 -12.15 24.66
N TYR A 135 16.68 -11.07 25.01
CA TYR A 135 16.10 -9.76 25.28
C TYR A 135 16.47 -8.81 24.12
N TRP A 136 15.45 -8.15 23.55
CA TRP A 136 15.58 -7.18 22.47
C TRP A 136 15.27 -5.77 22.98
N HIS A 137 16.12 -4.79 22.68
CA HIS A 137 15.87 -3.38 22.99
C HIS A 137 15.22 -2.64 21.81
N ILE A 138 14.06 -1.99 22.03
CA ILE A 138 13.27 -1.38 20.93
C ILE A 138 13.96 -0.14 20.36
N GLU A 139 14.60 0.69 21.16
CA GLU A 139 15.21 1.94 20.69
C GLU A 139 16.58 1.74 20.04
N THR A 140 17.38 0.79 20.54
CA THR A 140 18.75 0.58 20.07
C THR A 140 18.85 -0.59 19.09
N GLY A 141 17.85 -1.48 19.04
CA GLY A 141 17.89 -2.70 18.23
C GLY A 141 18.90 -3.74 18.69
N GLU A 142 19.43 -3.60 19.90
CA GLU A 142 20.41 -4.53 20.47
C GLU A 142 19.73 -5.78 21.02
N SER A 143 20.40 -6.93 20.86
CA SER A 143 19.96 -8.21 21.43
C SER A 143 20.96 -8.71 22.47
N ARG A 144 20.46 -9.17 23.61
CA ARG A 144 21.26 -9.68 24.73
C ARG A 144 20.67 -10.98 25.28
N TRP A 145 21.53 -11.90 25.70
CA TRP A 145 21.14 -13.20 26.28
C TRP A 145 20.96 -13.16 27.81
N GLU A 146 21.46 -12.11 28.46
CA GLU A 146 21.36 -11.88 29.89
C GLU A 146 20.24 -10.86 30.20
N PRO A 147 19.50 -11.03 31.31
CA PRO A 147 18.42 -10.14 31.71
C PRO A 147 18.92 -8.72 31.98
N PRO A 148 18.38 -7.68 31.31
CA PRO A 148 18.76 -6.28 31.52
C PRO A 148 18.34 -5.77 32.91
N GLU A 149 19.20 -4.97 33.56
CA GLU A 149 18.92 -4.34 34.87
C GLU A 149 17.80 -3.29 34.80
N GLU A 150 17.55 -2.75 33.61
CA GLU A 150 16.56 -1.71 33.31
C GLU A 150 15.11 -2.23 33.30
N GLY A 151 14.92 -3.53 33.55
CA GLY A 151 13.62 -4.20 33.54
C GLY A 151 13.15 -4.52 32.13
N PHE A 152 12.49 -5.67 31.97
CA PHE A 152 12.02 -6.16 30.67
C PHE A 152 10.52 -6.43 30.68
N MET A 153 9.89 -6.33 29.50
CA MET A 153 8.53 -6.82 29.25
C MET A 153 8.58 -8.30 28.91
N SER A 154 8.00 -9.13 29.78
CA SER A 154 7.97 -10.58 29.56
C SER A 154 7.01 -10.97 28.44
N LEU A 155 7.22 -12.14 27.84
CA LEU A 155 6.34 -12.71 26.81
C LEU A 155 4.88 -12.85 27.29
N THR A 156 4.66 -13.02 28.59
CA THR A 156 3.32 -13.10 29.18
C THR A 156 2.62 -11.74 29.27
N GLU A 157 3.38 -10.68 29.53
CA GLU A 157 2.87 -9.30 29.56
C GLU A 157 2.55 -8.81 28.14
N GLN A 158 3.41 -9.12 27.16
CA GLN A 158 3.20 -8.78 25.74
C GLN A 158 1.90 -9.40 25.20
N LYS A 159 1.71 -10.71 25.40
CA LYS A 159 0.48 -11.42 24.97
C LYS A 159 -0.80 -10.89 25.64
N LYS A 160 -0.67 -10.31 26.84
CA LYS A 160 -1.81 -9.72 27.57
C LYS A 160 -2.14 -8.32 27.07
N ALA A 161 -1.15 -7.56 26.59
CA ALA A 161 -1.36 -6.28 25.93
C ALA A 161 -2.07 -6.46 24.58
N GLU A 162 -1.58 -7.37 23.73
CA GLU A 162 -2.20 -7.67 22.42
C GLU A 162 -3.64 -8.18 22.52
N LYS A 163 -3.97 -8.95 23.57
CA LYS A 163 -5.34 -9.43 23.79
C LYS A 163 -6.31 -8.35 24.30
N LYS A 164 -5.80 -7.20 24.72
CA LYS A 164 -6.59 -6.11 25.31
C LYS A 164 -6.92 -5.03 24.27
N GLU A 165 -6.36 -5.13 23.07
CA GLU A 165 -6.72 -4.37 21.88
C GLU A 165 -7.79 -5.13 21.06
#